data_AF-A0A496BIZ8-F1
#
_entry.id   AF-A0A496BIZ8-F1
#
_cell.length_a   1.000
_cell.length_b   1.000
_cell.length_c   1.000
_cell.angle_alpha   90.00
_cell.angle_beta   90.00
_cell.angle_gamma   90.00
#
_symmetry.space_group_name_H-M   'P 1'
#
loop_
_entity.id
_entity.type
_entity.pdbx_description
1 polymer ?
#
loop_
_entity_poly.entity_id
_entity_poly.type
_entity_poly.pdbx_seq_one_letter_code
_entity_poly.pdbx_strand_id
1 'polypeptide(L)'
;MNATQIHKFLLIVFLASTLLSFVSAEESIEYYAPENVHKFADFLYEQGDYLRAAGEYQRYLFSLSEESEESEQIRYKIALCYRFAGENEQAIRNFGMLLRSRPQSQLASRAYYQIGATYFLMDQFEQSTQFLRETLPHITDAQQHAEAEQLIGLSYLMQKQWSEAGGVFKALQGSDVIAIREKASVYHGYAEAGTHLPSRSPFLAGVLSTIVPGAGRLYTGRIGDALTSLLTVGIAGWQAYDGFHRDGISSAKGWTLGTLCGIFYIGNIYGSVISARVYNQHIEDEFLTTLSIALPY
;
A
#
# COMPACT_ATOMS: atom_id res chain seq x y z
N MET A 1 3.60 -6.71 85.55
CA MET A 1 4.86 -7.11 84.86
C MET A 1 6.02 -6.52 85.63
N ASN A 2 6.99 -7.33 86.05
CA ASN A 2 8.16 -6.82 86.78
C ASN A 2 9.12 -6.10 85.81
N ALA A 3 9.92 -5.15 86.30
CA ALA A 3 10.77 -4.26 85.47
C ALA A 3 11.64 -5.01 84.44
N THR A 4 12.10 -6.21 84.78
CA THR A 4 12.91 -7.09 83.92
C THR A 4 12.13 -7.65 82.73
N GLN A 5 10.82 -7.90 82.87
CA GLN A 5 9.98 -8.33 81.76
C GLN A 5 9.63 -7.19 80.82
N ILE A 6 9.47 -5.97 81.35
CA ILE A 6 9.24 -4.76 80.54
C ILE A 6 10.47 -4.48 79.68
N HIS A 7 11.69 -4.60 80.23
CA HIS A 7 12.93 -4.43 79.46
C HIS A 7 13.10 -5.49 78.37
N LYS A 8 12.80 -6.76 78.65
CA LYS A 8 12.87 -7.82 77.63
C LYS A 8 11.84 -7.61 76.52
N PHE A 9 10.62 -7.21 76.87
CA PHE A 9 9.59 -6.90 75.88
C PHE A 9 9.98 -5.71 75.01
N LEU A 10 10.47 -4.61 75.61
CA LEU A 10 10.96 -3.44 74.87
C LEU A 10 12.16 -3.77 73.99
N LEU A 11 13.08 -4.63 74.45
CA LEU A 11 14.22 -5.09 73.65
C LEU A 11 13.76 -5.93 72.45
N ILE A 12 12.78 -6.83 72.63
CA ILE A 12 12.22 -7.64 71.54
C ILE A 12 11.47 -6.75 70.54
N VAL A 13 10.69 -5.78 71.02
CA VAL A 13 10.00 -4.81 70.15
C VAL A 13 11.02 -3.96 69.39
N PHE A 14 12.09 -3.51 70.05
CA PHE A 14 13.16 -2.76 69.40
C PHE A 14 13.87 -3.61 68.34
N LEU A 15 14.28 -4.84 68.67
CA LEU A 15 14.91 -5.77 67.73
C LEU A 15 14.00 -6.12 66.55
N ALA A 16 12.71 -6.37 66.80
CA ALA A 16 11.73 -6.64 65.75
C ALA A 16 11.49 -5.41 64.87
N SER A 17 11.46 -4.21 65.44
CA SER A 17 11.34 -2.96 64.68
C SER A 17 12.57 -2.68 63.84
N THR A 18 13.78 -2.96 64.36
CA THR A 18 15.01 -2.83 63.57
C THR A 18 15.09 -3.89 62.46
N LEU A 19 14.62 -5.12 62.69
CA LEU A 19 14.57 -6.15 61.66
C LEU A 19 13.60 -5.80 60.54
N LEU A 20 12.43 -5.22 60.86
CA LEU A 20 11.48 -4.73 59.85
C LEU A 20 12.08 -3.60 59.00
N SER A 21 12.86 -2.69 59.61
CA SER A 21 13.54 -1.62 58.88
C SER A 21 14.62 -2.10 57.92
N PHE A 22 15.18 -3.29 58.13
CA PHE A 22 16.14 -3.92 57.21
C PHE A 22 15.48 -4.73 56.09
N VAL A 23 14.21 -5.13 56.24
CA VAL A 23 13.46 -5.92 55.24
C VAL A 23 12.79 -5.03 54.19
N SER A 24 12.68 -3.72 54.43
CA SER A 24 12.14 -2.74 53.47
C SER A 24 13.22 -2.06 52.61
N ALA A 25 14.29 -2.77 52.27
CA ALA A 25 15.11 -2.36 51.13
C ALA A 25 14.32 -2.69 49.84
N GLU A 26 13.42 -1.79 49.47
CA GLU A 26 12.77 -1.81 48.15
C GLU A 26 13.90 -1.69 47.12
N GLU A 27 14.19 -2.81 46.43
CA GLU A 27 15.22 -2.85 45.40
C GLU A 27 14.84 -1.79 44.36
N SER A 28 15.58 -0.66 44.34
CA SER A 28 15.23 0.46 43.48
C SER A 28 15.34 -0.03 42.04
N ILE A 29 14.20 -0.19 41.36
CA ILE A 29 14.19 -0.60 39.95
C ILE A 29 14.99 0.46 39.19
N GLU A 30 16.17 0.07 38.72
CA GLU A 30 17.02 0.95 37.93
C GLU A 30 16.39 1.09 36.53
N TYR A 31 15.44 2.02 36.42
CA TYR A 31 14.62 2.20 35.23
C TYR A 31 15.45 2.46 33.96
N TYR A 32 16.63 3.06 34.13
CA TYR A 32 17.54 3.42 33.03
C TYR A 32 18.62 2.37 32.77
N ALA A 33 18.63 1.24 33.49
CA ALA A 33 19.51 0.13 33.15
C ALA A 33 19.20 -0.34 31.71
N PRO A 34 20.22 -0.57 30.86
CA PRO A 34 20.03 -0.94 29.46
C PRO A 34 18.99 -2.04 29.22
N GLU A 35 19.01 -3.09 30.04
CA GLU A 35 18.09 -4.23 29.93
C GLU A 35 16.64 -3.84 30.22
N ASN A 36 16.41 -2.90 31.15
CA ASN A 36 15.08 -2.39 31.46
C ASN A 36 14.58 -1.44 30.36
N VAL A 37 15.47 -0.65 29.75
CA VAL A 37 15.16 0.17 28.57
C VAL A 37 14.73 -0.71 27.40
N HIS A 38 15.46 -1.80 27.13
CA HIS A 38 15.09 -2.74 26.06
C HIS A 38 13.74 -3.40 26.33
N LYS A 39 13.50 -3.92 27.54
CA LYS A 39 12.20 -4.51 27.91
C LYS A 39 11.04 -3.52 27.78
N PHE A 40 11.27 -2.25 28.15
CA PHE A 40 10.27 -1.22 27.99
C PHE A 40 10.00 -0.89 26.52
N ALA A 41 11.04 -0.84 25.68
CA ALA A 41 10.89 -0.68 24.24
C ALA A 41 10.07 -1.84 23.62
N ASP A 42 10.36 -3.09 24.01
CA ASP A 42 9.59 -4.27 23.58
C ASP A 42 8.13 -4.19 24.03
N PHE A 43 7.88 -3.80 25.29
CA PHE A 43 6.51 -3.58 25.77
C PHE A 43 5.77 -2.53 24.94
N LEU A 44 6.38 -1.38 24.65
CA LEU A 44 5.77 -0.34 23.82
C LEU A 44 5.50 -0.84 22.39
N TYR A 45 6.43 -1.60 21.82
CA TYR A 45 6.28 -2.20 20.49
C TYR A 45 5.07 -3.15 20.44
N GLU A 46 4.94 -4.03 21.44
CA GLU A 46 3.81 -4.97 21.57
C GLU A 46 2.46 -4.25 21.76
N GLN A 47 2.45 -3.09 22.43
CA GLN A 47 1.27 -2.25 22.56
C GLN A 47 0.92 -1.45 21.30
N GLY A 48 1.73 -1.54 20.24
CA GLY A 48 1.55 -0.78 19.00
C GLY A 48 2.00 0.69 19.09
N ASP A 49 2.68 1.07 20.17
CA ASP A 49 3.16 2.42 20.42
C ASP A 49 4.53 2.66 19.78
N TYR A 50 4.57 2.48 18.47
CA TYR A 50 5.80 2.30 17.71
C TYR A 50 6.74 3.49 17.76
N LEU A 51 6.23 4.73 17.75
CA LEU A 51 7.09 5.91 17.80
C LEU A 51 7.82 6.04 19.14
N ARG A 52 7.16 5.72 20.26
CA ARG A 52 7.81 5.70 21.58
C ARG A 52 8.75 4.50 21.70
N ALA A 53 8.36 3.34 21.18
CA ALA A 53 9.23 2.17 21.11
C ALA A 53 10.53 2.47 20.33
N ALA A 54 10.44 3.14 19.18
CA ALA A 54 11.60 3.57 18.40
C ALA A 54 12.56 4.46 19.22
N GLY A 55 12.02 5.42 19.97
CA GLY A 55 12.83 6.28 20.85
C GLY A 55 13.54 5.50 21.96
N GLU A 56 12.86 4.52 22.56
CA GLU A 56 13.43 3.67 23.61
C GLU A 56 14.47 2.68 23.06
N TYR A 57 14.25 2.11 21.87
CA TYR A 57 15.26 1.33 21.16
C TYR A 57 16.48 2.17 20.78
N GLN A 58 16.29 3.42 20.32
CA GLN A 58 17.38 4.35 20.06
C GLN A 58 18.19 4.63 21.33
N ARG A 59 17.52 4.78 22.48
CA ARG A 59 18.18 4.94 23.78
C ARG A 59 19.00 3.70 24.13
N TYR A 60 18.43 2.51 23.95
CA TYR A 60 19.12 1.25 24.21
C TYR A 60 20.35 1.07 23.32
N LEU A 61 20.26 1.47 22.05
CA LEU A 61 21.35 1.37 21.08
C LEU A 61 22.64 2.09 21.52
N PHE A 62 22.55 3.15 22.33
CA PHE A 62 23.74 3.84 22.88
C PHE A 62 24.55 2.99 23.87
N SER A 63 23.95 1.95 24.45
CA SER A 63 24.62 1.03 25.37
C SER A 63 25.27 -0.17 24.68
N LEU A 64 25.00 -0.35 23.39
CA LEU A 64 25.48 -1.48 22.60
C LEU A 64 26.72 -1.11 21.79
N SER A 65 27.55 -2.11 21.47
CA SER A 65 28.62 -1.91 20.50
C SER A 65 28.03 -1.77 19.10
N GLU A 66 28.49 -0.79 18.34
CA GLU A 66 27.94 -0.47 17.01
C GLU A 66 27.95 -1.67 16.06
N GLU A 67 28.93 -2.55 16.22
CA GLU A 67 29.17 -3.68 15.34
C GLU A 67 28.54 -5.01 15.79
N SER A 68 27.89 -5.03 16.95
CA SER A 68 27.23 -6.23 17.48
C SER A 68 26.01 -6.63 16.64
N GLU A 69 25.73 -7.94 16.63
CA GLU A 69 24.49 -8.49 16.06
C GLU A 69 23.26 -7.92 16.75
N GLU A 70 23.35 -7.68 18.07
CA GLU A 70 22.27 -7.07 18.84
C GLU A 70 21.97 -5.64 18.37
N SER A 71 22.99 -4.80 18.19
CA SER A 71 22.81 -3.45 17.60
C SER A 71 22.10 -3.50 16.25
N GLU A 72 22.41 -4.51 15.44
CA GLU A 72 21.77 -4.69 14.15
C GLU A 72 20.28 -5.04 14.28
N GLN A 73 19.95 -5.98 15.16
CA GLN A 73 18.57 -6.34 15.47
C GLN A 73 17.77 -5.14 15.99
N ILE A 74 18.37 -4.32 16.86
CA ILE A 74 17.73 -3.11 17.39
C ILE A 74 17.52 -2.07 16.28
N ARG A 75 18.49 -1.85 15.38
CA ARG A 75 18.30 -0.95 14.22
C ARG A 75 17.19 -1.43 13.29
N TYR A 76 17.09 -2.74 13.06
CA TYR A 76 15.99 -3.34 12.31
C TYR A 76 14.63 -3.14 13.01
N LYS A 77 14.54 -3.33 14.34
CA LYS A 77 13.34 -3.04 15.14
C LYS A 77 12.94 -1.56 15.06
N ILE A 78 13.89 -0.63 15.10
CA ILE A 78 13.63 0.81 14.91
C ILE A 78 13.01 1.08 13.53
N ALA A 79 13.56 0.49 12.46
CA ALA A 79 13.02 0.64 11.11
C ALA A 79 11.59 0.08 11.00
N LEU A 80 11.32 -1.07 11.62
CA LEU A 80 9.97 -1.64 11.71
C LEU A 80 9.01 -0.72 12.48
N CYS A 81 9.45 -0.13 13.59
CA CYS A 81 8.63 0.82 14.35
C CYS A 81 8.17 1.98 13.47
N TYR A 82 9.07 2.59 12.70
CA TYR A 82 8.69 3.65 11.77
C TYR A 82 7.70 3.16 10.72
N ARG A 83 7.89 1.95 10.18
CA ARG A 83 6.96 1.41 9.19
C ARG A 83 5.56 1.20 9.76
N PHE A 84 5.46 0.57 10.94
CA PHE A 84 4.17 0.33 11.58
C PHE A 84 3.51 1.60 12.12
N ALA A 85 4.29 2.65 12.40
CA ALA A 85 3.77 3.99 12.67
C ALA A 85 3.25 4.72 11.43
N GLY A 86 3.45 4.18 10.21
CA GLY A 86 3.15 4.85 8.95
C GLY A 86 4.18 5.90 8.52
N GLU A 87 5.30 6.01 9.24
CA GLU A 87 6.45 6.88 8.92
C GLU A 87 7.31 6.23 7.83
N ASN A 88 6.71 6.02 6.66
CA ASN A 88 7.25 5.19 5.58
C ASN A 88 8.64 5.66 5.10
N GLU A 89 8.84 6.96 4.95
CA GLU A 89 10.16 7.47 4.54
C GLU A 89 11.23 7.23 5.60
N GLN A 90 10.87 7.34 6.88
CA GLN A 90 11.81 7.04 7.98
C GLN A 90 12.13 5.55 8.00
N ALA A 91 11.15 4.68 7.76
CA ALA A 91 11.36 3.25 7.64
C ALA A 91 12.35 2.92 6.53
N ILE A 92 12.09 3.40 5.31
CA ILE A 92 12.97 3.18 4.14
C ILE A 92 14.39 3.69 4.41
N ARG A 93 14.53 4.88 5.02
CA ARG A 93 15.86 5.42 5.39
C ARG A 93 16.58 4.51 6.40
N ASN A 94 15.92 4.07 7.46
CA ASN A 94 16.54 3.23 8.49
C ASN A 94 16.91 1.83 7.96
N PHE A 95 16.04 1.19 7.17
CA PHE A 95 16.41 -0.06 6.48
C PHE A 95 17.57 0.15 5.50
N GLY A 96 17.56 1.26 4.77
CA GLY A 96 18.65 1.61 3.85
C GLY A 96 20.00 1.85 4.56
N MET A 97 19.99 2.40 5.78
CA MET A 97 21.21 2.53 6.59
C MET A 97 21.72 1.15 7.04
N LEU A 98 20.82 0.25 7.45
CA LEU A 98 21.16 -1.13 7.81
C LEU A 98 21.90 -1.81 6.65
N LEU A 99 21.33 -1.76 5.45
CA LEU A 99 21.88 -2.36 4.23
C LEU A 99 23.25 -1.76 3.83
N ARG A 100 23.48 -0.46 4.05
CA ARG A 100 24.78 0.17 3.77
C ARG A 100 25.86 -0.24 4.77
N SER A 101 25.49 -0.35 6.05
CA SER A 101 26.41 -0.70 7.12
C SER A 101 26.74 -2.19 7.16
N ARG A 102 25.77 -3.05 6.82
CA ARG A 102 25.83 -4.51 6.99
C ARG A 102 25.19 -5.25 5.80
N PRO A 103 25.68 -5.07 4.56
CA PRO A 103 25.06 -5.64 3.36
C PRO A 103 25.04 -7.17 3.31
N GLN A 104 25.88 -7.85 4.10
CA GLN A 104 25.98 -9.31 4.15
C GLN A 104 25.27 -9.92 5.36
N SER A 105 24.54 -9.13 6.14
CA SER A 105 23.85 -9.66 7.32
C SER A 105 22.69 -10.58 6.96
N GLN A 106 22.35 -11.48 7.88
CA GLN A 106 21.13 -12.27 7.85
C GLN A 106 19.87 -11.38 7.80
N LEU A 107 19.93 -10.14 8.30
CA LEU A 107 18.83 -9.18 8.25
C LEU A 107 18.73 -8.42 6.91
N ALA A 108 19.74 -8.51 6.03
CA ALA A 108 19.74 -7.78 4.77
C ALA A 108 18.57 -8.19 3.86
N SER A 109 18.36 -9.51 3.69
CA SER A 109 17.23 -10.07 2.93
C SER A 109 15.88 -9.54 3.43
N ARG A 110 15.71 -9.47 4.77
CA ARG A 110 14.50 -8.92 5.40
C ARG A 110 14.38 -7.42 5.14
N ALA A 111 15.45 -6.66 5.28
CA ALA A 111 15.43 -5.22 5.04
C ALA A 111 15.08 -4.86 3.59
N TYR A 112 15.60 -5.59 2.59
CA TYR A 112 15.20 -5.43 1.19
C TYR A 112 13.70 -5.66 1.00
N TYR A 113 13.18 -6.78 1.50
CA TYR A 113 11.75 -7.07 1.46
C TYR A 113 10.93 -5.95 2.13
N GLN A 114 11.33 -5.51 3.32
CA GLN A 114 10.62 -4.48 4.07
C GLN A 114 10.59 -3.12 3.35
N ILE A 115 11.64 -2.74 2.63
CA ILE A 115 11.63 -1.53 1.79
C ILE A 115 10.63 -1.68 0.64
N GLY A 116 10.65 -2.81 -0.08
CA GLY A 116 9.67 -3.11 -1.13
C GLY A 116 8.24 -3.09 -0.60
N ALA A 117 8.00 -3.74 0.54
CA ALA A 117 6.72 -3.74 1.24
C ALA A 117 6.27 -2.33 1.63
N THR A 118 7.21 -1.47 2.06
CA THR A 118 6.89 -0.08 2.39
C THR A 118 6.44 0.69 1.15
N TYR A 119 7.11 0.54 0.00
CA TYR A 119 6.64 1.14 -1.25
C TYR A 119 5.25 0.63 -1.66
N PHE A 120 5.01 -0.68 -1.51
CA PHE A 120 3.70 -1.27 -1.79
C PHE A 120 2.60 -0.66 -0.91
N LEU A 121 2.85 -0.50 0.40
CA LEU A 121 1.90 0.11 1.35
C LEU A 121 1.63 1.60 1.06
N MET A 122 2.52 2.27 0.31
CA MET A 122 2.33 3.64 -0.15
C MET A 122 1.57 3.74 -1.49
N ASP A 123 1.01 2.63 -1.98
CA ASP A 123 0.46 2.47 -3.34
C ASP A 123 1.47 2.81 -4.45
N GLN A 124 2.77 2.78 -4.13
CA GLN A 124 3.88 3.02 -5.05
C GLN A 124 4.33 1.69 -5.69
N PHE A 125 3.39 1.04 -6.38
CA PHE A 125 3.57 -0.31 -6.92
C PHE A 125 4.72 -0.40 -7.94
N GLU A 126 4.92 0.63 -8.74
CA GLU A 126 6.02 0.66 -9.71
C GLU A 126 7.37 0.76 -9.00
N GLN A 127 7.51 1.63 -8.00
CA GLN A 127 8.73 1.74 -7.20
C GLN A 127 9.02 0.46 -6.42
N SER A 128 7.99 -0.17 -5.83
CA SER A 128 8.08 -1.48 -5.18
C SER A 128 8.65 -2.53 -6.14
N THR A 129 8.05 -2.63 -7.32
CA THR A 129 8.45 -3.58 -8.38
C THR A 129 9.90 -3.34 -8.82
N GLN A 130 10.25 -2.09 -9.12
CA GLN A 130 11.59 -1.73 -9.56
C GLN A 130 12.64 -2.07 -8.49
N PHE A 131 12.43 -1.59 -7.26
CA PHE A 131 13.35 -1.80 -6.15
C PHE A 131 13.56 -3.29 -5.85
N LEU A 132 12.47 -4.07 -5.78
CA LEU A 132 12.56 -5.50 -5.49
C LEU A 132 13.25 -6.26 -6.62
N ARG A 133 12.97 -5.94 -7.89
CA ARG A 133 13.66 -6.58 -9.02
C ARG A 133 15.16 -6.30 -9.04
N GLU A 134 15.56 -5.06 -8.74
CA GLU A 134 16.96 -4.68 -8.66
C GLU A 134 17.68 -5.38 -7.50
N THR A 135 16.97 -5.64 -6.39
CA THR A 135 17.56 -6.19 -5.17
C THR A 135 17.37 -7.70 -5.00
N LEU A 136 16.51 -8.34 -5.79
CA LEU A 136 16.21 -9.77 -5.73
C LEU A 136 17.47 -10.67 -5.75
N PRO A 137 18.51 -10.39 -6.56
CA PRO A 137 19.76 -11.17 -6.53
C PRO A 137 20.52 -11.11 -5.20
N HIS A 138 20.24 -10.11 -4.36
CA HIS A 138 20.85 -9.93 -3.04
C HIS A 138 20.00 -10.52 -1.90
N ILE A 139 18.77 -10.93 -2.17
CA ILE A 139 17.89 -11.59 -1.21
C ILE A 139 18.20 -13.09 -1.23
N THR A 140 19.06 -13.52 -0.31
CA THR A 140 19.58 -14.89 -0.25
C THR A 140 18.73 -15.82 0.61
N ASP A 141 17.91 -15.26 1.51
CA ASP A 141 16.97 -16.04 2.30
C ASP A 141 15.78 -16.48 1.42
N ALA A 142 15.50 -17.79 1.39
CA ALA A 142 14.50 -18.36 0.49
C ALA A 142 13.07 -17.87 0.80
N GLN A 143 12.75 -17.64 2.08
CA GLN A 143 11.45 -17.13 2.50
C GLN A 143 11.28 -15.69 2.00
N GLN A 144 12.24 -14.81 2.30
CA GLN A 144 12.19 -13.41 1.87
C GLN A 144 12.26 -13.26 0.35
N HIS A 145 12.98 -14.15 -0.34
CA HIS A 145 13.04 -14.15 -1.80
C HIS A 145 11.67 -14.42 -2.41
N ALA A 146 10.99 -15.47 -1.95
CA ALA A 146 9.64 -15.82 -2.39
C ALA A 146 8.60 -14.74 -2.02
N GLU A 147 8.73 -14.12 -0.84
CA GLU A 147 7.90 -13.00 -0.40
C GLU A 147 8.10 -11.76 -1.28
N ALA A 148 9.34 -11.43 -1.66
CA ALA A 148 9.65 -10.32 -2.57
C ALA A 148 9.10 -10.56 -3.97
N GLU A 149 9.25 -11.76 -4.53
CA GLU A 149 8.65 -12.14 -5.81
C GLU A 149 7.11 -12.08 -5.75
N GLN A 150 6.49 -12.56 -4.67
CA GLN A 150 5.05 -12.44 -4.48
C GLN A 150 4.61 -10.99 -4.47
N LEU A 151 5.36 -10.12 -3.79
CA LEU A 151 5.06 -8.69 -3.72
C LEU A 151 5.23 -7.99 -5.08
N ILE A 152 6.19 -8.40 -5.91
CA ILE A 152 6.29 -7.99 -7.32
C ILE A 152 5.02 -8.39 -8.09
N GLY A 153 4.59 -9.64 -7.96
CA GLY A 153 3.36 -10.13 -8.62
C GLY A 153 2.11 -9.37 -8.17
N LEU A 154 1.99 -9.10 -6.87
CA LEU A 154 0.89 -8.31 -6.31
C LEU A 154 0.94 -6.87 -6.82
N SER A 155 2.13 -6.27 -6.91
CA SER A 155 2.33 -4.94 -7.49
C SER A 155 1.83 -4.90 -8.93
N TYR A 156 2.08 -5.95 -9.73
CA TYR A 156 1.54 -6.04 -11.09
C TYR A 156 0.01 -6.17 -11.15
N LEU A 157 -0.61 -6.92 -10.24
CA LEU A 157 -2.07 -6.97 -10.14
C LEU A 157 -2.64 -5.58 -9.85
N MET A 158 -2.07 -4.85 -8.90
CA MET A 158 -2.53 -3.50 -8.53
C MET A 158 -2.35 -2.50 -9.67
N GLN A 159 -1.36 -2.73 -10.55
CA GLN A 159 -1.15 -1.96 -11.77
C GLN A 159 -1.98 -2.46 -12.97
N LYS A 160 -2.84 -3.47 -12.79
CA LYS A 160 -3.66 -4.10 -13.86
C LYS A 160 -2.81 -4.71 -14.99
N GLN A 161 -1.54 -5.02 -14.68
CA GLN A 161 -0.61 -5.70 -15.58
C GLN A 161 -0.81 -7.21 -15.45
N TRP A 162 -1.96 -7.67 -15.96
CA TRP A 162 -2.47 -9.03 -15.76
C TRP A 162 -1.53 -10.12 -16.27
N SER A 163 -0.89 -9.90 -17.42
CA SER A 163 0.01 -10.88 -18.05
C SER A 163 1.29 -11.06 -17.25
N GLU A 164 1.89 -9.95 -16.83
CA GLU A 164 3.10 -9.88 -16.01
C GLU A 164 2.87 -10.51 -14.64
N ALA A 165 1.76 -10.15 -13.97
CA ALA A 165 1.33 -10.77 -12.73
C ALA A 165 1.16 -12.30 -12.89
N GLY A 166 0.48 -12.72 -13.97
CA GLY A 166 0.24 -14.13 -14.27
C GLY A 166 1.54 -14.92 -14.42
N GLY A 167 2.53 -14.35 -15.11
CA GLY A 167 3.87 -14.93 -15.26
C GLY A 167 4.58 -15.15 -13.92
N VAL A 168 4.57 -14.13 -13.04
CA VAL A 168 5.19 -14.21 -11.71
C VAL A 168 4.50 -15.29 -10.85
N PHE A 169 3.18 -15.27 -10.76
CA PHE A 169 2.47 -16.23 -9.93
C PHE A 169 2.53 -17.66 -10.46
N LYS A 170 2.64 -17.85 -11.79
CA LYS A 170 2.88 -19.16 -12.37
C LYS A 170 4.23 -19.74 -11.93
N ALA A 171 5.28 -18.91 -11.88
CA ALA A 171 6.59 -19.35 -11.39
C ALA A 171 6.53 -19.70 -9.89
N LEU A 172 5.86 -18.87 -9.09
CA LEU A 172 5.73 -19.06 -7.64
C LEU A 172 4.93 -20.29 -7.21
N GLN A 173 4.14 -20.89 -8.11
CA GLN A 173 3.52 -22.20 -7.86
C GLN A 173 4.55 -23.33 -7.66
N GLY A 174 5.79 -23.13 -8.13
CA GLY A 174 6.92 -24.03 -7.87
C GLY A 174 7.74 -23.70 -6.62
N SER A 175 7.37 -22.68 -5.84
CA SER A 175 8.14 -22.26 -4.66
C SER A 175 8.14 -23.35 -3.58
N ASP A 176 9.29 -23.52 -2.92
CA ASP A 176 9.44 -24.41 -1.75
C ASP A 176 8.69 -23.87 -0.52
N VAL A 177 8.42 -22.56 -0.48
CA VAL A 177 7.67 -21.90 0.58
C VAL A 177 6.18 -22.18 0.41
N ILE A 178 5.66 -23.11 1.23
CA ILE A 178 4.27 -23.61 1.14
C ILE A 178 3.23 -22.48 1.12
N ALA A 179 3.34 -21.53 2.06
CA ALA A 179 2.40 -20.42 2.17
C ALA A 179 2.39 -19.50 0.94
N ILE A 180 3.53 -19.33 0.27
CA ILE A 180 3.64 -18.55 -0.96
C ILE A 180 3.04 -19.33 -2.13
N ARG A 181 3.39 -20.62 -2.26
CA ARG A 181 2.88 -21.50 -3.30
C ARG A 181 1.35 -21.60 -3.32
N GLU A 182 0.72 -21.75 -2.15
CA GLU A 182 -0.73 -21.81 -2.03
C GLU A 182 -1.40 -20.52 -2.53
N LYS A 183 -0.92 -19.36 -2.05
CA LYS A 183 -1.42 -18.05 -2.48
C LYS A 183 -1.15 -17.76 -3.96
N ALA A 184 -0.02 -18.22 -4.49
CA ALA A 184 0.34 -18.02 -5.89
C ALA A 184 -0.67 -18.65 -6.86
N SER A 185 -1.24 -19.82 -6.52
CA SER A 185 -2.30 -20.42 -7.34
C SER A 185 -3.55 -19.53 -7.43
N VAL A 186 -3.95 -18.95 -6.30
CA VAL A 186 -5.10 -18.03 -6.20
C VAL A 186 -4.83 -16.76 -7.01
N TYR A 187 -3.70 -16.11 -6.77
CA TYR A 187 -3.35 -14.87 -7.47
C TYR A 187 -3.10 -15.07 -8.97
N HIS A 188 -2.61 -16.25 -9.38
CA HIS A 188 -2.53 -16.60 -10.80
C HIS A 188 -3.92 -16.67 -11.45
N GLY A 189 -4.91 -17.25 -10.77
CA GLY A 189 -6.30 -17.28 -11.24
C GLY A 189 -6.90 -15.86 -11.38
N TYR A 190 -6.60 -14.97 -10.43
CA TYR A 190 -6.99 -13.55 -10.55
C TYR A 190 -6.33 -12.86 -11.75
N ALA A 191 -5.04 -13.10 -11.96
CA ALA A 191 -4.31 -12.55 -13.10
C ALA A 191 -4.91 -13.03 -14.44
N GLU A 192 -5.20 -14.33 -14.56
CA GLU A 192 -5.82 -14.91 -15.76
C GLU A 192 -7.24 -14.34 -15.99
N ALA A 193 -8.08 -14.31 -14.96
CA ALA A 193 -9.41 -13.72 -15.05
C ALA A 193 -9.36 -12.23 -15.44
N GLY A 194 -8.38 -11.48 -14.94
CA GLY A 194 -8.10 -10.10 -15.30
C GLY A 194 -7.93 -9.88 -16.81
N THR A 195 -7.25 -10.80 -17.51
CA THR A 195 -7.07 -10.73 -18.97
C THR A 195 -8.36 -10.88 -19.79
N HIS A 196 -9.39 -11.45 -19.17
CA HIS A 196 -10.67 -11.78 -19.81
C HIS A 196 -11.81 -10.86 -19.34
N LEU A 197 -11.50 -9.79 -18.60
CA LEU A 197 -12.51 -8.85 -18.14
C LEU A 197 -13.28 -8.21 -19.31
N PRO A 198 -14.59 -8.00 -19.14
CA PRO A 198 -15.40 -7.39 -20.18
C PRO A 198 -14.92 -5.97 -20.46
N SER A 199 -14.57 -5.69 -21.71
CA SER A 199 -14.09 -4.38 -22.14
C SER A 199 -14.91 -3.83 -23.32
N ARG A 200 -14.91 -2.51 -23.43
CA ARG A 200 -15.55 -1.73 -24.48
C ARG A 200 -14.48 -0.98 -25.26
N SER A 201 -14.53 -1.07 -26.58
CA SER A 201 -13.53 -0.42 -27.45
C SER A 201 -13.78 1.09 -27.51
N PRO A 202 -12.81 1.94 -27.11
CA PRO A 202 -12.96 3.39 -27.20
C PRO A 202 -13.05 3.87 -28.66
N PHE A 203 -12.32 3.23 -29.56
CA PHE A 203 -12.37 3.55 -31.00
C PHE A 203 -13.76 3.26 -31.58
N LEU A 204 -14.32 2.08 -31.27
CA LEU A 204 -15.66 1.72 -31.74
C LEU A 204 -16.71 2.67 -31.18
N ALA A 205 -16.62 3.04 -29.89
CA ALA A 205 -17.51 4.03 -29.29
C ALA A 205 -17.44 5.37 -30.03
N GLY A 206 -16.24 5.83 -30.40
CA GLY A 206 -16.05 7.02 -31.23
C GLY A 206 -16.72 6.89 -32.61
N VAL A 207 -16.42 5.81 -33.35
CA VAL A 207 -16.97 5.57 -34.69
C VAL A 207 -18.49 5.52 -34.69
N LEU A 208 -19.09 4.81 -33.73
CA LEU A 208 -20.55 4.75 -33.59
C LEU A 208 -21.15 6.16 -33.40
N SER A 209 -20.51 6.98 -32.56
CA SER A 209 -20.93 8.36 -32.30
C SER A 209 -20.67 9.33 -33.45
N THR A 210 -19.82 8.98 -34.41
CA THR A 210 -19.65 9.70 -35.68
C THR A 210 -20.79 9.42 -36.66
N ILE A 211 -21.44 8.26 -36.57
CA ILE A 211 -22.58 7.91 -37.43
C ILE A 211 -23.88 8.44 -36.82
N VAL A 212 -24.09 8.16 -35.53
CA VAL A 212 -25.28 8.58 -34.78
C VAL A 212 -24.83 9.21 -33.46
N PRO A 213 -25.09 10.51 -33.23
CA PRO A 213 -24.71 11.15 -31.97
C PRO A 213 -25.27 10.39 -30.76
N GLY A 214 -24.42 10.14 -29.77
CA GLY A 214 -24.77 9.37 -28.58
C GLY A 214 -24.65 7.84 -28.70
N ALA A 215 -24.51 7.26 -29.90
CA ALA A 215 -24.49 5.80 -30.06
C ALA A 215 -23.30 5.12 -29.34
N GLY A 216 -22.14 5.76 -29.27
CA GLY A 216 -21.02 5.27 -28.49
C GLY A 216 -21.26 5.26 -26.98
N ARG A 217 -22.06 6.19 -26.46
CA ARG A 217 -22.49 6.22 -25.05
C ARG A 217 -23.57 5.18 -24.77
N LEU A 218 -24.43 4.90 -25.76
CA LEU A 218 -25.39 3.81 -25.68
C LEU A 218 -24.67 2.44 -25.64
N TYR A 219 -23.63 2.27 -26.45
CA TYR A 219 -22.76 1.08 -26.46
C TYR A 219 -22.12 0.80 -25.10
N THR A 220 -21.81 1.84 -24.32
CA THR A 220 -21.26 1.73 -22.96
C THR A 220 -22.32 1.68 -21.86
N GLY A 221 -23.62 1.62 -22.23
CA GLY A 221 -24.74 1.54 -21.29
C GLY A 221 -25.22 2.88 -20.72
N ARG A 222 -24.62 4.01 -21.14
CA ARG A 222 -24.97 5.36 -20.67
C ARG A 222 -26.11 5.95 -21.48
N ILE A 223 -27.32 5.42 -21.29
CA ILE A 223 -28.51 5.77 -22.07
C ILE A 223 -28.87 7.26 -21.94
N GLY A 224 -28.81 7.82 -20.73
CA GLY A 224 -29.09 9.24 -20.50
C GLY A 224 -28.17 10.15 -21.30
N ASP A 225 -26.87 9.85 -21.31
CA ASP A 225 -25.87 10.64 -22.04
C ASP A 225 -25.92 10.43 -23.56
N ALA A 226 -26.41 9.27 -24.00
CA ALA A 226 -26.67 9.00 -25.41
C ALA A 226 -27.84 9.86 -25.92
N LEU A 227 -28.94 9.90 -25.18
CA LEU A 227 -30.12 10.67 -25.55
C LEU A 227 -29.84 12.17 -25.57
N THR A 228 -29.11 12.69 -24.57
CA THR A 228 -28.75 14.12 -24.55
C THR A 228 -27.86 14.50 -25.73
N SER A 229 -26.87 13.66 -26.09
CA SER A 229 -26.06 13.86 -27.30
C SER A 229 -26.89 13.88 -28.56
N LEU A 230 -27.80 12.92 -28.73
CA LEU A 230 -28.67 12.81 -29.89
C LEU A 230 -29.54 14.06 -30.06
N LEU A 231 -30.20 14.49 -28.99
CA LEU A 231 -31.08 15.66 -29.02
C LEU A 231 -30.29 16.95 -29.25
N THR A 232 -29.17 17.15 -28.55
CA THR A 232 -28.39 18.38 -28.64
C THR A 232 -27.81 18.56 -30.03
N VAL A 233 -27.16 17.52 -30.57
CA VAL A 233 -26.56 17.57 -31.91
C VAL A 233 -27.64 17.58 -32.99
N GLY A 234 -28.70 16.78 -32.84
CA GLY A 234 -29.80 16.73 -33.80
C GLY A 234 -30.54 18.05 -33.92
N ILE A 235 -30.89 18.69 -32.81
CA ILE A 235 -31.56 19.99 -32.80
C ILE A 235 -30.65 21.08 -33.38
N ALA A 236 -29.38 21.15 -32.95
CA ALA A 236 -28.45 22.15 -33.47
C ALA A 236 -28.21 21.99 -34.98
N GLY A 237 -28.03 20.75 -35.45
CA GLY A 237 -27.85 20.42 -36.86
C GLY A 237 -29.09 20.76 -37.69
N TRP A 238 -30.29 20.43 -37.20
CA TRP A 238 -31.54 20.80 -37.86
C TRP A 238 -31.71 22.31 -37.97
N GLN A 239 -31.40 23.06 -36.91
CA GLN A 239 -31.50 24.53 -36.95
C GLN A 239 -30.47 25.17 -37.88
N ALA A 240 -29.26 24.62 -37.95
CA ALA A 240 -28.24 25.06 -38.90
C ALA A 240 -28.69 24.80 -40.35
N TYR A 241 -29.20 23.59 -40.63
CA TYR A 241 -29.75 23.22 -41.92
C TYR A 241 -30.89 24.15 -42.35
N ASP A 242 -31.86 24.41 -41.47
CA ASP A 242 -32.98 25.33 -41.73
C ASP A 242 -32.47 26.75 -42.07
N GLY A 243 -31.44 27.25 -41.37
CA GLY A 243 -30.82 28.54 -41.67
C GLY A 243 -30.20 28.59 -43.07
N PHE A 244 -29.36 27.60 -43.41
CA PHE A 244 -28.72 27.53 -44.72
C PHE A 244 -29.71 27.26 -45.87
N HIS A 245 -30.78 26.51 -45.62
CA HIS A 245 -31.80 26.23 -46.63
C HIS A 245 -32.60 27.49 -47.00
N ARG A 246 -32.86 28.38 -46.04
CA ARG A 246 -33.59 29.64 -46.27
C ARG A 246 -32.74 30.72 -46.91
N ASP A 247 -31.56 31.00 -46.34
CA ASP A 247 -30.76 32.19 -46.72
C ASP A 247 -29.44 31.84 -47.43
N GLY A 248 -29.21 30.57 -47.77
CA GLY A 248 -27.98 30.10 -48.39
C GLY A 248 -26.74 30.41 -47.54
N ILE A 249 -25.60 30.62 -48.21
CA ILE A 249 -24.32 30.87 -47.54
C ILE A 249 -24.25 32.19 -46.76
N SER A 250 -25.19 33.11 -46.98
CA SER A 250 -25.29 34.37 -46.23
C SER A 250 -26.04 34.24 -44.90
N SER A 251 -26.51 33.03 -44.54
CA SER A 251 -27.25 32.81 -43.29
C SER A 251 -26.36 32.97 -42.04
N ALA A 252 -26.56 34.06 -41.29
CA ALA A 252 -25.92 34.22 -39.98
C ALA A 252 -26.35 33.12 -38.99
N LYS A 253 -27.63 32.74 -39.01
CA LYS A 253 -28.17 31.61 -38.22
C LYS A 253 -27.49 30.30 -38.58
N GLY A 254 -27.38 30.00 -39.89
CA GLY A 254 -26.73 28.79 -40.40
C GLY A 254 -25.29 28.68 -39.91
N TRP A 255 -24.47 29.72 -40.07
CA TRP A 255 -23.07 29.70 -39.63
C TRP A 255 -22.92 29.61 -38.11
N THR A 256 -23.67 30.40 -37.35
CA THR A 256 -23.56 30.39 -35.88
C THR A 256 -23.95 29.05 -35.28
N LEU A 257 -25.11 28.51 -35.67
CA LEU A 257 -25.60 27.23 -35.15
C LEU A 257 -24.86 26.04 -35.78
N GLY A 258 -24.39 26.16 -37.02
CA GLY A 258 -23.55 25.17 -37.67
C GLY A 258 -22.20 25.01 -36.95
N THR A 259 -21.55 26.12 -36.60
CA THR A 259 -20.33 26.09 -35.78
C THR A 259 -20.60 25.46 -34.41
N LEU A 260 -21.68 25.86 -33.74
CA LEU A 260 -22.07 25.28 -32.45
C LEU A 260 -22.35 23.78 -32.56
N CYS A 261 -23.08 23.35 -33.58
CA CYS A 261 -23.34 21.96 -33.89
C CYS A 261 -22.03 21.20 -34.09
N GLY A 262 -21.08 21.75 -34.84
CA GLY A 262 -19.75 21.16 -35.05
C GLY A 262 -19.00 20.94 -33.74
N ILE A 263 -19.00 21.92 -32.84
CA ILE A 263 -18.40 21.81 -31.50
C ILE A 263 -19.04 20.68 -30.70
N PHE A 264 -20.38 20.65 -30.63
CA PHE A 264 -21.09 19.58 -29.94
C PHE A 264 -20.87 18.20 -30.58
N TYR A 265 -20.74 18.13 -31.90
CA TYR A 265 -20.48 16.88 -32.62
C TYR A 265 -19.13 16.28 -32.23
N ILE A 266 -18.07 17.10 -32.25
CA ILE A 266 -16.71 16.69 -31.87
C ILE A 266 -16.69 16.29 -30.38
N GLY A 267 -17.31 17.09 -29.51
CA GLY A 267 -17.43 16.79 -28.09
C GLY A 267 -18.17 15.47 -27.82
N ASN A 268 -19.21 15.16 -28.59
CA ASN A 268 -19.92 13.89 -28.51
C ASN A 268 -19.02 12.68 -28.86
N ILE A 269 -18.23 12.76 -29.93
CA ILE A 269 -17.30 11.69 -30.32
C ILE A 269 -16.27 11.49 -29.21
N TYR A 270 -15.60 12.56 -28.77
CA TYR A 270 -14.61 12.50 -27.70
C TYR A 270 -15.20 11.93 -26.41
N GLY A 271 -16.36 12.43 -25.97
CA GLY A 271 -17.04 11.95 -24.77
C GLY A 271 -17.44 10.47 -24.86
N SER A 272 -17.70 9.96 -26.07
CA SER A 272 -18.00 8.53 -26.27
C SER A 272 -16.76 7.65 -26.10
N VAL A 273 -15.61 8.09 -26.62
CA VAL A 273 -14.31 7.44 -26.39
C VAL A 273 -14.01 7.38 -24.89
N ILE A 274 -14.21 8.50 -24.17
CA ILE A 274 -14.00 8.56 -22.72
C ILE A 274 -14.97 7.65 -21.98
N SER A 275 -16.24 7.58 -22.38
CA SER A 275 -17.22 6.71 -21.72
C SER A 275 -16.81 5.23 -21.74
N ALA A 276 -16.18 4.77 -22.81
CA ALA A 276 -15.69 3.39 -22.91
C ALA A 276 -14.47 3.15 -22.01
N ARG A 277 -13.55 4.13 -21.91
CA ARG A 277 -12.41 4.03 -20.98
C ARG A 277 -12.86 3.98 -19.53
N VAL A 278 -13.80 4.83 -19.15
CA VAL A 278 -14.37 4.85 -17.79
C VAL A 278 -15.09 3.54 -17.49
N TYR A 279 -15.85 2.97 -18.44
CA TYR A 279 -16.44 1.65 -18.28
C TYR A 279 -15.37 0.59 -17.99
N ASN A 280 -14.30 0.54 -18.78
CA ASN A 280 -13.25 -0.48 -18.62
C ASN A 280 -12.53 -0.33 -17.27
N GLN A 281 -12.16 0.91 -16.91
CA GLN A 281 -11.51 1.20 -15.63
C GLN A 281 -12.39 0.77 -14.46
N HIS A 282 -13.69 1.06 -14.51
CA HIS A 282 -14.63 0.68 -13.47
C HIS A 282 -14.71 -0.84 -13.29
N ILE A 283 -14.78 -1.61 -14.38
CA ILE A 283 -14.78 -3.09 -14.33
C ILE A 283 -13.48 -3.61 -13.71
N GLU A 284 -12.33 -3.06 -14.10
CA GLU A 284 -11.03 -3.47 -13.55
C GLU A 284 -10.93 -3.13 -12.05
N ASP A 285 -11.35 -1.93 -11.64
CA ASP A 285 -11.29 -1.49 -10.24
C ASP A 285 -12.23 -2.31 -9.36
N GLU A 286 -13.46 -2.56 -9.83
CA GLU A 286 -14.43 -3.44 -9.15
C GLU A 286 -13.86 -4.85 -9.00
N PHE A 287 -13.23 -5.39 -10.04
CA PHE A 287 -12.57 -6.69 -9.98
C PHE A 287 -11.44 -6.72 -8.93
N LEU A 288 -10.59 -5.69 -8.88
CA LEU A 288 -9.52 -5.61 -7.88
C LEU A 288 -10.05 -5.53 -6.45
N THR A 289 -11.23 -4.97 -6.21
CA THR A 289 -11.83 -4.96 -4.86
C THR A 289 -12.23 -6.36 -4.35
N THR A 290 -12.37 -7.34 -5.24
CA THR A 290 -12.65 -8.73 -4.86
C THR A 290 -11.40 -9.47 -4.38
N LEU A 291 -10.22 -8.92 -4.65
CA LEU A 291 -8.94 -9.53 -4.28
C LEU A 291 -8.69 -9.39 -2.77
N SER A 292 -8.57 -10.52 -2.08
CA SER A 292 -8.15 -10.54 -0.68
C SER A 292 -6.62 -10.54 -0.59
N ILE A 293 -6.01 -9.36 -0.53
CA ILE A 293 -4.57 -9.22 -0.28
C ILE A 293 -4.32 -9.22 1.24
N ALA A 294 -3.54 -10.19 1.71
CA ALA A 294 -2.91 -10.06 3.01
C ALA A 294 -1.78 -9.04 2.88
N LEU A 295 -1.91 -7.88 3.55
CA LEU A 295 -0.87 -6.86 3.52
C LEU A 295 0.44 -7.42 4.07
N PRO A 296 1.59 -6.99 3.51
CA PRO A 296 2.89 -7.38 4.02
C PRO A 296 3.13 -6.70 5.38
N TYR A 297 2.89 -7.42 6.47
CA TYR A 297 3.24 -7.01 7.84
C TYR A 297 4.60 -7.56 8.24
#